data_AF-A0A842VLR9-F1
#
_entry.id   AF-A0A842VLR9-F1
#
_cell.length_a   1.000
_cell.length_b   1.000
_cell.length_c   1.000
_cell.angle_alpha   90.00
_cell.angle_beta   90.00
_cell.angle_gamma   90.00
#
_symmetry.space_group_name_H-M   'P 1'
#
loop_
_entity.id
_entity.type
_entity.pdbx_description
1 polymer ?
#
loop_
_entity_poly.entity_id
_entity_poly.type
_entity_poly.pdbx_seq_one_letter_code
_entity_poly.pdbx_strand_id
1 'polypeptide(L)'
;MDRITIFLVGGIIFLIIIVIVITYLVRKLILRFKKAQKIERPTSYLCLDGHKVKSKGELIIDDLLFNLGIPHKYEETIQINGNSVKYDWYLPSCEVYIEYWGYYGKDYLKRKEEKKKLYRKAKLNLISVEDIMLENIHYNFKKELEKFIDLNSNKKYCPNCGENLDNRF
;
A
#
# COMPACT_ATOMS: atom_id res chain seq x y z
N MET A 1 -49.21 42.29 26.54
CA MET A 1 -47.73 42.35 26.64
C MET A 1 -47.34 43.80 26.84
N ASP A 2 -46.64 44.08 27.92
CA ASP A 2 -46.01 45.36 28.23
C ASP A 2 -44.84 45.66 27.26
N ARG A 3 -44.55 46.93 27.02
CA ARG A 3 -43.50 47.34 26.06
C ARG A 3 -42.11 46.79 26.43
N ILE A 4 -41.89 46.51 27.71
CA ILE A 4 -40.63 45.97 28.24
C ILE A 4 -40.47 44.50 27.82
N THR A 5 -41.50 43.67 27.93
CA THR A 5 -41.42 42.26 27.49
C THR A 5 -41.17 42.13 25.98
N ILE A 6 -41.79 42.97 25.15
CA ILE A 6 -41.54 42.97 23.69
C ILE A 6 -40.07 43.32 23.38
N PHE A 7 -39.51 44.31 24.08
CA PHE A 7 -38.12 44.71 23.91
C PHE A 7 -37.13 43.61 24.33
N LEU A 8 -37.40 42.94 25.46
CA LEU A 8 -36.57 41.83 25.94
C LEU A 8 -36.60 40.62 25.00
N VAL A 9 -37.78 40.24 24.52
CA VAL A 9 -37.94 39.13 23.56
C VAL A 9 -37.25 39.45 22.23
N GLY A 10 -37.40 40.68 21.74
CA GLY A 10 -36.71 41.15 20.53
C GLY A 10 -35.18 41.11 20.66
N GLY A 11 -34.64 41.50 21.82
CA GLY A 11 -33.21 41.42 22.11
C GLY A 11 -32.69 39.99 22.13
N ILE A 12 -33.44 39.05 22.71
CA ILE A 12 -33.07 37.62 22.72
C ILE A 12 -33.04 37.07 21.29
N ILE A 13 -34.06 37.36 20.47
CA ILE A 13 -34.11 36.93 19.07
C ILE A 13 -32.91 37.49 18.29
N PHE A 14 -32.58 38.76 18.49
CA PHE A 14 -31.43 39.40 17.84
C PHE A 14 -30.10 38.72 18.21
N LEU A 15 -29.89 38.37 19.48
CA LEU A 15 -28.69 37.63 19.92
C LEU A 15 -28.63 36.23 19.31
N ILE A 16 -29.76 35.52 19.21
CA ILE A 16 -29.84 34.20 18.57
C ILE A 16 -29.42 34.31 17.09
N ILE A 17 -29.93 35.32 16.38
CA ILE A 17 -29.56 35.56 14.97
C ILE A 17 -28.06 35.83 14.84
N ILE A 18 -27.48 36.66 15.72
CA ILE A 18 -26.04 36.93 15.73
C ILE A 18 -25.24 35.64 15.92
N VAL A 19 -25.62 34.79 16.87
CA VAL A 19 -24.94 33.51 17.13
C VAL A 19 -25.02 32.60 15.89
N ILE A 20 -26.17 32.53 15.21
CA ILE A 20 -26.33 31.76 13.97
C ILE A 20 -25.42 32.31 12.86
N VAL A 21 -25.33 33.63 12.70
CA VAL A 21 -24.46 34.25 11.69
C VAL A 21 -22.99 33.98 12.00
N ILE A 22 -22.57 34.13 13.26
CA ILE A 22 -21.19 33.86 13.68
C ILE A 22 -20.84 32.39 13.43
N THR A 23 -21.69 31.45 13.84
CA THR A 23 -21.46 30.01 13.63
C THR A 23 -21.38 29.65 12.15
N TYR A 24 -22.22 30.25 11.30
CA TYR A 24 -22.13 30.10 9.85
C TYR A 24 -20.80 30.62 9.29
N LEU A 25 -20.36 31.82 9.71
CA LEU A 25 -19.10 32.42 9.26
C LEU A 25 -17.89 31.59 9.69
N VAL A 26 -17.86 31.13 10.95
CA VAL A 26 -16.81 30.25 11.47
C VAL A 26 -16.78 28.93 10.69
N ARG A 27 -17.93 28.29 10.45
CA ARG A 27 -18.01 27.05 9.66
C ARG A 27 -17.48 27.26 8.24
N LYS A 28 -17.86 28.37 7.58
CA LYS A 28 -17.40 28.73 6.24
C LYS A 28 -15.88 28.93 6.20
N LEU A 29 -15.32 29.56 7.24
CA LEU A 29 -13.87 29.74 7.37
C LEU A 29 -13.14 28.40 7.54
N ILE A 30 -13.62 27.52 8.42
CA ILE A 30 -13.06 26.17 8.63
C ILE A 30 -13.09 25.36 7.32
N LEU A 31 -14.19 25.41 6.56
CA LEU A 31 -14.30 24.69 5.27
C LEU A 31 -13.29 25.21 4.24
N ARG A 32 -13.01 26.52 4.20
CA ARG A 32 -11.97 27.10 3.33
C ARG A 32 -10.57 26.60 3.70
N PHE A 33 -10.23 26.60 4.98
CA PHE A 33 -8.93 26.10 5.46
C PHE A 33 -8.76 24.59 5.20
N LYS A 34 -9.82 23.78 5.33
CA LYS A 34 -9.79 22.35 4.97
C LYS A 34 -9.57 22.13 3.47
N LYS A 35 -10.18 22.96 2.61
CA LYS A 35 -10.02 22.86 1.15
C LYS A 35 -8.60 23.20 0.71
N ALA A 36 -7.97 24.22 1.30
CA ALA A 36 -6.61 24.64 0.98
C ALA A 36 -5.54 23.59 1.35
N GLN A 37 -5.82 22.71 2.32
CA GLN A 37 -4.91 21.64 2.76
C GLN A 37 -5.03 20.33 1.96
N LYS A 38 -5.82 20.29 0.88
CA LYS A 38 -5.95 19.06 0.09
C LYS A 38 -4.68 18.87 -0.77
N ILE A 39 -3.70 18.15 -0.22
CA ILE A 39 -2.50 17.73 -0.94
C ILE A 39 -2.92 16.80 -2.09
N GLU A 40 -2.57 17.17 -3.33
CA GLU A 40 -2.71 16.27 -4.48
C GLU A 40 -1.70 15.14 -4.32
N ARG A 41 -2.22 13.91 -4.24
CA ARG A 41 -1.38 12.71 -4.18
C ARG A 41 -1.44 12.02 -5.53
N PRO A 42 -0.32 11.53 -6.07
CA PRO A 42 -0.34 10.75 -7.30
C PRO A 42 -1.22 9.52 -7.10
N THR A 43 -2.01 9.19 -8.12
CA THR A 43 -2.91 8.03 -8.15
C THR A 43 -2.21 6.75 -8.60
N SER A 44 -1.04 6.90 -9.23
CA SER A 44 -0.20 5.81 -9.71
C SER A 44 1.27 6.21 -9.72
N TYR A 45 2.15 5.21 -9.70
CA TYR A 45 3.60 5.36 -9.77
C TYR A 45 4.12 4.54 -10.97
N LEU A 46 5.12 5.04 -11.67
CA LEU A 46 5.74 4.35 -12.80
C LEU A 46 7.03 3.69 -12.30
N CYS A 47 7.12 2.37 -12.44
CA CYS A 47 8.29 1.58 -12.07
C CYS A 47 9.38 1.65 -13.14
N LEU A 48 10.58 1.19 -12.79
CA LEU A 48 11.75 1.21 -13.67
C LEU A 48 11.58 0.35 -14.93
N ASP A 49 10.79 -0.73 -14.85
CA ASP A 49 10.50 -1.64 -15.96
C ASP A 49 9.28 -1.21 -16.81
N GLY A 50 8.59 -0.13 -16.39
CA GLY A 50 7.42 0.41 -17.07
C GLY A 50 6.08 0.00 -16.47
N HIS A 51 6.01 -0.84 -15.42
CA HIS A 51 4.77 -1.10 -14.71
C HIS A 51 4.19 0.18 -14.09
N LYS A 52 2.84 0.27 -14.04
CA LYS A 52 2.12 1.36 -13.37
C LYS A 52 1.41 0.83 -12.14
N VAL A 53 1.95 1.14 -10.97
CA VAL A 53 1.50 0.61 -9.68
C VAL A 53 0.71 1.63 -8.86
N LYS A 54 -0.02 1.20 -7.83
CA LYS A 54 -1.02 2.03 -7.13
C LYS A 54 -0.55 2.56 -5.79
N SER A 55 0.55 2.06 -5.26
CA SER A 55 1.09 2.46 -3.97
C SER A 55 2.61 2.60 -4.00
N LYS A 56 3.17 3.34 -3.04
CA LYS A 56 4.63 3.44 -2.87
C LYS A 56 5.26 2.10 -2.46
N GLY A 57 4.55 1.30 -1.67
CA GLY A 57 4.99 -0.03 -1.30
C GLY A 57 5.11 -0.95 -2.51
N GLU A 58 4.11 -0.92 -3.41
CA GLU A 58 4.20 -1.63 -4.69
C GLU A 58 5.39 -1.15 -5.53
N LEU A 59 5.61 0.16 -5.65
CA LEU A 59 6.76 0.70 -6.40
C LEU A 59 8.08 0.15 -5.86
N ILE A 60 8.25 0.16 -4.54
CA ILE A 60 9.47 -0.34 -3.89
C ILE A 60 9.69 -1.83 -4.17
N ILE A 61 8.63 -2.65 -4.12
CA ILE A 61 8.71 -4.09 -4.34
C ILE A 61 8.98 -4.40 -5.82
N ASP A 62 8.27 -3.73 -6.72
CA ASP A 62 8.39 -3.91 -8.18
C ASP A 62 9.78 -3.50 -8.67
N ASP A 63 10.26 -2.32 -8.27
CA ASP A 63 11.62 -1.87 -8.57
C ASP A 63 12.68 -2.79 -7.96
N LEU A 64 12.43 -3.39 -6.78
CA LEU A 64 13.35 -4.38 -6.20
C LEU A 64 13.42 -5.65 -7.07
N LEU A 65 12.29 -6.17 -7.54
CA LEU A 65 12.26 -7.32 -8.44
C LEU A 65 13.00 -7.02 -9.73
N PHE A 66 12.77 -5.85 -10.33
CA PHE A 66 13.48 -5.40 -11.51
C PHE A 66 15.00 -5.30 -11.28
N ASN A 67 15.42 -4.67 -10.18
CA ASN A 67 16.85 -4.51 -9.85
C ASN A 67 17.56 -5.84 -9.56
N LEU A 68 16.83 -6.83 -9.04
CA LEU A 68 17.34 -8.20 -8.87
C LEU A 68 17.36 -9.00 -10.18
N GLY A 69 16.88 -8.42 -11.28
CA GLY A 69 16.80 -9.07 -12.59
C GLY A 69 15.78 -10.22 -12.60
N ILE A 70 14.75 -10.15 -11.75
CA ILE A 70 13.73 -11.19 -11.61
C ILE A 70 12.56 -10.83 -12.54
N PRO A 71 12.32 -11.61 -13.61
CA PRO A 71 11.15 -11.42 -14.44
C PRO A 71 9.88 -11.65 -13.62
N HIS A 72 8.96 -10.71 -13.70
CA HIS A 72 7.71 -10.77 -12.96
C HIS A 72 6.56 -10.19 -13.79
N LYS A 73 5.35 -10.65 -13.49
CA LYS A 73 4.12 -10.12 -14.06
C LYS A 73 3.37 -9.34 -12.99
N TYR A 74 2.83 -8.18 -13.35
CA TYR A 74 2.05 -7.33 -12.44
C TYR A 74 0.54 -7.46 -12.70
N GLU A 75 -0.24 -7.64 -11.62
CA GLU A 75 -1.69 -7.49 -11.59
C GLU A 75 -2.55 -8.27 -12.62
N GLU A 76 -2.23 -9.55 -12.90
CA GLU A 76 -3.13 -10.41 -13.69
C GLU A 76 -4.17 -11.16 -12.82
N THR A 77 -5.11 -11.83 -13.47
CA THR A 77 -6.15 -12.64 -12.81
C THR A 77 -6.01 -14.11 -13.19
N ILE A 78 -6.12 -14.98 -12.19
CA ILE A 78 -6.11 -16.43 -12.32
C ILE A 78 -7.43 -17.03 -11.84
N GLN A 79 -7.72 -18.26 -12.28
CA GLN A 79 -8.87 -19.02 -11.80
C GLN A 79 -8.42 -20.02 -10.72
N ILE A 80 -8.90 -19.85 -9.50
CA ILE A 80 -8.69 -20.79 -8.39
C ILE A 80 -10.04 -21.35 -7.95
N ASN A 81 -10.25 -22.65 -8.19
CA ASN A 81 -11.48 -23.36 -7.81
C ASN A 81 -12.76 -22.63 -8.26
N GLY A 82 -12.77 -22.13 -9.50
CA GLY A 82 -13.89 -21.37 -10.09
C GLY A 82 -14.00 -19.91 -9.63
N ASN A 83 -13.08 -19.41 -8.79
CA ASN A 83 -13.03 -18.02 -8.38
C ASN A 83 -11.94 -17.28 -9.16
N SER A 84 -12.28 -16.09 -9.66
CA SER A 84 -11.31 -15.17 -10.25
C SER A 84 -10.54 -14.46 -9.14
N VAL A 85 -9.24 -14.73 -9.04
CA VAL A 85 -8.35 -14.14 -8.04
C VAL A 85 -7.31 -13.30 -8.77
N LYS A 86 -7.28 -12.01 -8.47
CA LYS A 86 -6.23 -11.10 -8.94
C LYS A 86 -5.03 -11.16 -7.99
N TYR A 87 -3.82 -11.33 -8.49
CA TYR A 87 -2.59 -11.30 -7.69
C TYR A 87 -1.85 -9.97 -7.85
N ASP A 88 -0.90 -9.64 -6.96
CA ASP A 88 -0.10 -8.42 -7.12
C ASP A 88 1.09 -8.67 -8.06
N TRP A 89 1.90 -9.70 -7.78
CA TRP A 89 2.92 -10.18 -8.72
C TRP A 89 2.95 -11.71 -8.85
N TYR A 90 3.45 -12.18 -9.99
CA TYR A 90 3.80 -13.58 -10.24
C TYR A 90 5.19 -13.66 -10.86
N LEU A 91 6.04 -14.55 -10.34
CA LEU A 91 7.39 -14.79 -10.85
C LEU A 91 7.36 -16.10 -11.64
N PRO A 92 7.42 -16.06 -12.98
CA PRO A 92 7.34 -17.26 -13.80
C PRO A 92 8.52 -18.22 -13.61
N SER A 93 9.69 -17.71 -13.21
CA SER A 93 10.93 -18.50 -13.08
C SER A 93 10.89 -19.53 -11.94
N CYS A 94 10.11 -19.27 -10.88
CA CYS A 94 10.00 -20.14 -9.71
C CYS A 94 8.53 -20.40 -9.29
N GLU A 95 7.59 -20.06 -10.16
CA GLU A 95 6.15 -20.32 -10.00
C GLU A 95 5.59 -19.85 -8.65
N VAL A 96 6.02 -18.67 -8.19
CA VAL A 96 5.57 -18.08 -6.92
C VAL A 96 4.75 -16.82 -7.16
N TYR A 97 3.73 -16.63 -6.34
CA TYR A 97 2.93 -15.41 -6.28
C TYR A 97 3.41 -14.52 -5.14
N ILE A 98 3.34 -13.21 -5.32
CA ILE A 98 3.60 -12.22 -4.26
C ILE A 98 2.33 -11.42 -4.02
N GLU A 99 2.04 -11.19 -2.75
CA GLU A 99 0.98 -10.29 -2.29
C GLU A 99 1.55 -9.29 -1.30
N TYR A 100 1.26 -8.01 -1.49
CA TYR A 100 1.64 -6.94 -0.59
C TYR A 100 0.47 -6.52 0.30
N TRP A 101 0.67 -6.68 1.60
CA TRP A 101 -0.33 -6.43 2.64
C TRP A 101 -0.18 -5.04 3.27
N GLY A 102 -0.17 -3.98 2.45
CA GLY A 102 0.09 -2.60 2.86
C GLY A 102 -1.07 -1.82 3.49
N TYR A 103 -2.24 -2.46 3.70
CA TYR A 103 -3.43 -1.80 4.25
C TYR A 103 -3.86 -2.44 5.57
N TYR A 104 -4.54 -1.67 6.42
CA TYR A 104 -5.01 -2.13 7.73
C TYR A 104 -6.51 -1.88 7.91
N GLY A 105 -7.22 -2.85 8.48
CA GLY A 105 -8.65 -2.76 8.79
C GLY A 105 -9.31 -4.14 8.93
N LYS A 106 -10.41 -4.25 9.69
CA LYS A 106 -11.06 -5.55 9.98
C LYS A 106 -11.50 -6.28 8.70
N ASP A 107 -12.16 -5.58 7.78
CA ASP A 107 -12.60 -6.17 6.50
C ASP A 107 -11.44 -6.54 5.59
N TYR A 108 -10.34 -5.79 5.68
CA TYR A 108 -9.13 -6.09 4.93
C TYR A 108 -8.44 -7.35 5.45
N LEU A 109 -8.32 -7.50 6.77
CA LEU A 109 -7.74 -8.70 7.40
C LEU A 109 -8.54 -9.95 7.04
N LYS A 110 -9.87 -9.87 7.03
CA LYS A 110 -10.73 -10.97 6.59
C LYS A 110 -10.44 -11.37 5.14
N ARG A 111 -10.41 -10.40 4.22
CA ARG A 111 -10.10 -10.64 2.80
C ARG A 111 -8.70 -11.21 2.59
N LYS A 112 -7.71 -10.70 3.32
CA LYS A 112 -6.34 -11.23 3.32
C LYS A 112 -6.32 -12.71 3.71
N GLU A 113 -6.96 -13.08 4.82
CA GLU A 113 -7.03 -14.47 5.26
C GLU A 113 -7.80 -15.37 4.28
N GLU A 114 -8.88 -14.89 3.69
CA GLU A 114 -9.61 -15.60 2.63
C GLU A 114 -8.73 -15.85 1.41
N LYS A 115 -7.99 -14.83 0.94
CA LYS A 115 -7.07 -14.94 -0.20
C LYS A 115 -5.93 -15.91 0.08
N LYS A 116 -5.31 -15.84 1.27
CA LYS A 116 -4.28 -16.82 1.71
C LYS A 116 -4.83 -18.24 1.74
N LYS A 117 -6.07 -18.44 2.20
CA LYS A 117 -6.73 -19.76 2.18
C LYS A 117 -6.93 -20.28 0.76
N LEU A 118 -7.28 -19.42 -0.21
CA LEU A 118 -7.41 -19.82 -1.62
C LEU A 118 -6.08 -20.33 -2.18
N TYR A 119 -4.99 -19.58 -1.99
CA TYR A 119 -3.65 -20.03 -2.41
C TYR A 119 -3.26 -21.37 -1.76
N ARG A 120 -3.48 -21.53 -0.45
CA ARG A 120 -3.20 -22.79 0.26
C ARG A 120 -4.02 -23.96 -0.26
N LYS A 121 -5.32 -23.77 -0.52
CA LYS A 121 -6.19 -24.82 -1.10
C LYS A 121 -5.75 -25.21 -2.51
N ALA A 122 -5.26 -24.25 -3.29
CA ALA A 122 -4.75 -24.47 -4.63
C ALA A 122 -3.31 -25.02 -4.67
N LYS A 123 -2.64 -25.15 -3.52
CA LYS A 123 -1.23 -25.55 -3.41
C LYS A 123 -0.28 -24.64 -4.22
N LEU A 124 -0.60 -23.36 -4.30
CA LEU A 124 0.24 -22.37 -4.97
C LEU A 124 1.24 -21.75 -3.99
N ASN A 125 2.46 -21.52 -4.46
CA ASN A 125 3.50 -20.84 -3.69
C ASN A 125 3.15 -19.36 -3.52
N LEU A 126 3.29 -18.84 -2.30
CA LEU A 126 2.91 -17.47 -1.95
C LEU A 126 3.96 -16.84 -1.03
N ILE A 127 4.51 -15.70 -1.46
CA ILE A 127 5.25 -14.76 -0.62
C ILE A 127 4.27 -13.67 -0.15
N SER A 128 4.15 -13.51 1.17
CA SER A 128 3.35 -12.45 1.78
C SER A 128 4.27 -11.34 2.25
N VAL A 129 4.21 -10.18 1.60
CA VAL A 129 4.99 -9.00 1.98
C VAL A 129 4.13 -8.14 2.90
N GLU A 130 4.49 -8.05 4.18
CA GLU A 130 3.83 -7.16 5.13
C GLU A 130 4.40 -5.74 5.02
N ASP A 131 3.62 -4.72 5.39
CA ASP A 131 4.08 -3.32 5.36
C ASP A 131 5.37 -3.10 6.16
N ILE A 132 5.49 -3.76 7.33
CA ILE A 132 6.68 -3.69 8.18
C ILE A 132 7.94 -4.22 7.48
N MET A 133 7.81 -5.10 6.48
CA MET A 133 8.96 -5.61 5.75
C MET A 133 9.64 -4.51 4.92
N LEU A 134 8.91 -3.44 4.56
CA LEU A 134 9.46 -2.32 3.80
C LEU A 134 10.55 -1.55 4.55
N GLU A 135 10.60 -1.63 5.88
CA GLU A 135 11.65 -0.99 6.70
C GLU A 135 13.05 -1.42 6.27
N ASN A 136 13.21 -2.70 5.91
CA ASN A 136 14.42 -3.23 5.29
C ASN A 136 14.05 -4.26 4.22
N ILE A 137 13.46 -3.75 3.13
CA ILE A 137 12.90 -4.61 2.09
C ILE A 137 13.96 -5.52 1.46
N HIS A 138 15.18 -5.03 1.25
CA HIS A 138 16.26 -5.80 0.65
C HIS A 138 16.59 -7.06 1.46
N TYR A 139 16.66 -6.96 2.79
CA TYR A 139 16.90 -8.12 3.64
C TYR A 139 15.66 -8.99 3.80
N ASN A 140 14.52 -8.38 4.17
CA ASN A 140 13.30 -9.10 4.51
C ASN A 140 12.72 -9.85 3.30
N PHE A 141 12.67 -9.20 2.14
CA PHE A 141 12.15 -9.81 0.93
C PHE A 141 13.09 -10.91 0.42
N LYS A 142 14.40 -10.67 0.41
CA LYS A 142 15.40 -11.65 -0.02
C LYS A 142 15.28 -12.95 0.79
N LYS A 143 15.15 -12.85 2.11
CA LYS A 143 14.95 -14.01 3.00
C LYS A 143 13.70 -14.83 2.66
N GLU A 144 12.61 -14.19 2.24
CA GLU A 144 11.41 -14.89 1.79
C GLU A 144 11.60 -15.52 0.42
N LEU A 145 12.27 -14.82 -0.49
CA LEU A 145 12.56 -15.29 -1.84
C LEU A 145 13.52 -16.47 -1.88
N GLU A 146 14.52 -16.51 -0.98
CA GLU A 146 15.51 -17.59 -0.84
C GLU A 146 14.88 -18.95 -0.53
N LYS A 147 13.61 -18.98 -0.07
CA LYS A 147 12.84 -20.22 0.12
C LYS A 147 12.44 -20.87 -1.21
N PHE A 148 12.47 -20.12 -2.31
CA PHE A 148 12.01 -20.54 -3.64
C PHE A 148 13.12 -20.46 -4.70
N ILE A 149 14.11 -19.58 -4.51
CA ILE A 149 15.21 -19.37 -5.46
C ILE A 149 16.54 -19.41 -4.71
N ASP A 150 17.50 -20.20 -5.20
CA ASP A 150 18.89 -20.09 -4.72
C ASP A 150 19.59 -18.87 -5.34
N LEU A 151 19.56 -17.75 -4.62
CA LEU A 151 20.22 -16.51 -5.02
C LEU A 151 21.75 -16.58 -4.89
N ASN A 152 22.31 -17.63 -4.28
CA ASN A 152 23.76 -17.77 -4.05
C ASN A 152 24.50 -18.51 -5.18
N SER A 153 23.81 -18.81 -6.29
CA SER A 153 24.45 -19.45 -7.46
C SER A 153 25.48 -18.56 -8.16
N ASN A 154 25.43 -17.23 -7.96
CA ASN A 154 26.44 -16.28 -8.45
C ASN A 154 27.55 -16.05 -7.42
N LYS A 155 28.27 -17.11 -7.06
CA LYS A 155 29.56 -16.95 -6.37
C LYS A 155 30.46 -16.09 -7.25
N LYS A 156 30.75 -14.87 -6.82
CA LYS A 156 31.66 -14.00 -7.57
C LYS A 156 33.07 -14.46 -7.26
N TYR A 157 33.82 -14.82 -8.29
CA TYR A 157 35.21 -15.22 -8.14
C TYR A 157 36.12 -14.08 -8.57
N CYS A 158 37.20 -13.86 -7.84
CA CYS A 158 38.22 -12.92 -8.25
C CYS A 158 38.83 -13.40 -9.59
N PRO A 159 38.81 -12.61 -10.68
CA PRO A 159 39.39 -13.03 -11.95
C PRO A 159 40.91 -13.23 -11.88
N ASN A 160 41.58 -12.66 -10.86
CA ASN A 160 43.02 -12.80 -10.66
C ASN A 160 43.42 -14.04 -9.85
N CYS A 161 42.71 -14.36 -8.76
CA CYS A 161 43.11 -15.44 -7.84
C CYS A 161 42.09 -16.59 -7.72
N GLY A 162 40.90 -16.48 -8.32
CA GLY A 162 39.88 -17.53 -8.26
C GLY A 162 39.25 -17.74 -6.89
N GLU A 163 39.57 -16.90 -5.89
CA GLU A 163 38.92 -16.96 -4.58
C GLU A 163 37.48 -16.42 -4.67
N ASN A 164 36.59 -17.04 -3.88
CA ASN A 164 35.24 -16.56 -3.70
C ASN A 164 35.28 -15.18 -2.99
N LEU A 165 34.63 -14.19 -3.60
CA LEU A 165 34.59 -12.80 -3.14
C LEU A 165 33.62 -12.60 -1.98
N ASP A 166 32.69 -13.52 -1.76
CA ASP A 166 31.73 -13.50 -0.66
C ASP A 166 32.38 -13.86 0.69
N ASN A 167 33.57 -14.51 0.67
CA ASN A 167 34.34 -14.86 1.87
C ASN A 167 35.17 -13.71 2.46
N ARG A 168 35.11 -12.50 1.89
CA ARG A 168 35.97 -11.37 2.27
C ARG A 168 35.34 -10.41 3.29
N PHE A 169 34.07 -10.62 3.66
CA PHE A 169 33.30 -9.79 4.58
C PHE A 169 32.53 -10.63 5.59
#